data_AF-A0A395H818-F1
#
_entry.id   AF-A0A395H818-F1
#
_cell.length_a   1.000
_cell.length_b   1.000
_cell.length_c   1.000
_cell.angle_alpha   90.00
_cell.angle_beta   90.00
_cell.angle_gamma   90.00
#
_symmetry.space_group_name_H-M   'P 1'
#
loop_
_entity.id
_entity.type
_entity.pdbx_description
1 polymer ?
#
loop_
_entity_poly.entity_id
_entity_poly.type
_entity_poly.pdbx_seq_one_letter_code
_entity_poly.pdbx_strand_id
1 'polypeptide(L)'
;MTHTGLQKTFDLRESHDRAFLRLCAMGRVATKELGERFLSAWSQLPYLAYQTLVTELNIDGLGNECPITVYYMSALFGKVLHLTADCSEEKQVSAIKSVMMFMSRAYNSNARHRSAQGVIVEVDVRDLIEFVEIKGAEFVENPSILDECEIELNEQ
;
A
#
# COMPACT_ATOMS: atom_id res chain seq x y z
N MET A 1 13.00 -12.60 -26.33
CA MET A 1 13.26 -13.14 -24.98
C MET A 1 12.75 -12.12 -23.99
N THR A 2 11.64 -12.41 -23.31
CA THR A 2 11.02 -11.49 -22.35
C THR A 2 11.70 -11.71 -21.00
N HIS A 3 12.55 -10.78 -20.56
CA HIS A 3 13.16 -10.84 -19.23
C HIS A 3 12.09 -10.47 -18.18
N THR A 4 11.43 -11.48 -17.63
CA THR A 4 10.34 -11.34 -16.63
C THR A 4 10.86 -11.29 -15.19
N GLY A 5 11.93 -10.54 -14.93
CA GLY A 5 12.53 -10.49 -13.59
C GLY A 5 13.28 -9.21 -13.28
N LEU A 6 12.93 -8.58 -12.17
CA LEU A 6 13.73 -7.56 -11.49
C LEU A 6 14.74 -8.29 -10.58
N GLN A 7 16.03 -8.19 -10.85
CA GLN A 7 17.06 -8.54 -9.87
C GLN A 7 17.45 -7.27 -9.10
N LYS A 8 16.73 -7.00 -8.01
CA LYS A 8 17.18 -6.07 -6.97
C LYS A 8 17.64 -6.91 -5.79
N THR A 9 18.86 -6.67 -5.31
CA THR A 9 19.34 -7.32 -4.10
C THR A 9 18.64 -6.68 -2.92
N PHE A 10 17.73 -7.41 -2.29
CA PHE A 10 17.12 -7.03 -1.02
C PHE A 10 17.91 -7.68 0.10
N ASP A 11 18.35 -6.90 1.08
CA ASP A 11 18.86 -7.46 2.33
C ASP A 11 17.67 -7.74 3.25
N LEU A 12 17.30 -9.01 3.40
CA LEU A 12 16.17 -9.40 4.27
C LEU A 12 16.42 -9.11 5.75
N ARG A 13 17.66 -8.77 6.15
CA ARG A 13 17.97 -8.30 7.51
C ARG A 13 17.48 -6.87 7.72
N GLU A 14 17.37 -6.09 6.64
CA GLU A 14 16.92 -4.71 6.66
C GLU A 14 15.37 -4.63 6.63
N SER A 15 14.80 -3.93 7.62
CA SER A 15 13.33 -3.81 7.74
C SER A 15 12.69 -3.09 6.56
N HIS A 16 13.36 -2.07 6.01
CA HIS A 16 12.85 -1.32 4.87
C HIS A 16 12.73 -2.16 3.60
N ASP A 17 13.68 -3.06 3.36
CA ASP A 17 13.66 -3.98 2.22
C ASP A 17 12.55 -5.02 2.38
N ARG A 18 12.36 -5.56 3.59
CA ARG A 18 11.24 -6.48 3.88
C ARG A 18 9.87 -5.82 3.72
N ALA A 19 9.72 -4.55 4.12
CA ALA A 19 8.47 -3.81 3.95
C ALA A 19 8.18 -3.56 2.46
N PHE A 20 9.19 -3.13 1.71
CA PHE A 20 9.07 -2.91 0.26
C PHE A 20 8.74 -4.21 -0.49
N LEU A 21 9.33 -5.34 -0.11
CA LEU A 21 9.00 -6.65 -0.67
C LEU A 21 7.52 -7.02 -0.49
N ARG A 22 6.93 -6.73 0.67
CA ARG A 22 5.50 -6.96 0.92
C ARG A 22 4.61 -6.05 0.09
N LEU A 23 5.00 -4.79 -0.11
CA LEU A 23 4.32 -3.89 -1.05
C LEU A 23 4.38 -4.42 -2.48
N CYS A 24 5.56 -4.92 -2.91
CA CYS A 24 5.71 -5.54 -4.22
C CYS A 24 4.82 -6.77 -4.38
N ALA A 25 4.70 -7.61 -3.35
CA ALA A 25 3.84 -8.77 -3.35
C ALA A 25 2.35 -8.38 -3.48
N MET A 26 1.88 -7.43 -2.68
CA MET A 26 0.51 -6.92 -2.76
C MET A 26 0.21 -6.27 -4.12
N GLY A 27 1.16 -5.50 -4.65
CA GLY A 27 1.09 -4.86 -5.95
C GLY A 27 1.29 -5.80 -7.14
N ARG A 28 1.55 -7.10 -6.89
CA ARG A 28 1.84 -8.12 -7.91
C ARG A 28 2.95 -7.67 -8.88
N VAL A 29 4.00 -7.06 -8.35
CA VAL A 29 5.14 -6.57 -9.12
C VAL A 29 5.86 -7.74 -9.79
N ALA A 30 5.71 -7.85 -11.11
CA ALA A 30 6.23 -8.98 -11.90
C ALA A 30 7.19 -8.55 -13.02
N THR A 31 7.35 -7.25 -13.28
CA THR A 31 8.27 -6.73 -14.30
C THR A 31 9.22 -5.70 -13.70
N LYS A 32 10.34 -5.45 -14.39
CA LYS A 32 11.33 -4.47 -13.98
C LYS A 32 10.72 -3.07 -13.93
N GLU A 33 9.96 -2.70 -14.95
CA GLU A 33 9.35 -1.37 -15.09
C GLU A 33 8.37 -1.11 -13.96
N LEU A 34 7.53 -2.09 -13.62
CA LEU A 34 6.61 -1.97 -12.49
C LEU A 34 7.37 -1.89 -11.16
N GLY A 35 8.46 -2.62 -11.02
CA GLY A 35 9.34 -2.53 -9.84
C GLY A 35 10.00 -1.17 -9.69
N GLU A 36 10.43 -0.55 -10.79
CA GLU A 36 10.98 0.80 -10.82
C GLU A 36 9.92 1.84 -10.42
N ARG A 37 8.67 1.68 -10.90
CA ARG A 37 7.54 2.54 -10.49
C ARG A 37 7.24 2.44 -8.99
N PHE A 38 7.19 1.22 -8.45
CA PHE A 38 7.01 1.01 -7.01
C PHE A 38 8.17 1.58 -6.20
N LEU A 39 9.41 1.40 -6.65
CA LEU A 39 10.59 1.94 -5.98
C LEU A 39 10.60 3.47 -6.00
N SER A 40 10.24 4.07 -7.13
CA SER A 40 10.10 5.51 -7.27
C SER A 40 9.04 6.05 -6.31
N ALA A 41 7.85 5.45 -6.27
CA ALA A 41 6.78 5.81 -5.35
C ALA A 41 7.23 5.70 -3.88
N TRP A 42 7.87 4.59 -3.51
CA TRP A 42 8.41 4.33 -2.17
C TRP A 42 9.46 5.36 -1.74
N SER A 43 10.39 5.72 -2.64
CA SER A 43 11.44 6.70 -2.36
C SER A 43 10.93 8.14 -2.19
N GLN A 44 9.75 8.43 -2.74
CA GLN A 44 9.12 9.75 -2.69
C GLN A 44 8.11 9.90 -1.54
N LEU A 45 7.96 8.88 -0.69
CA LEU A 45 7.08 8.96 0.48
C LEU A 45 7.61 10.00 1.48
N PRO A 46 6.71 10.79 2.10
CA PRO A 46 7.06 11.57 3.29
C PRO A 46 7.63 10.67 4.38
N TYR A 47 8.63 11.18 5.11
CA TYR A 47 9.37 10.41 6.12
C TYR A 47 8.47 9.66 7.12
N LEU A 48 7.43 10.33 7.65
CA LEU A 48 6.52 9.71 8.61
C LEU A 48 5.73 8.55 7.99
N ALA A 49 5.23 8.70 6.77
CA ALA A 49 4.49 7.64 6.09
C ALA A 49 5.40 6.45 5.77
N TYR A 50 6.62 6.73 5.32
CA TYR A 50 7.65 5.71 5.12
C TYR A 50 7.92 4.94 6.42
N GLN A 51 8.15 5.62 7.54
CA GLN A 51 8.42 4.97 8.82
C GLN A 51 7.24 4.12 9.32
N THR A 52 6.01 4.61 9.18
CA THR A 52 4.81 3.84 9.49
C THR A 52 4.79 2.56 8.66
N LEU A 53 4.94 2.63 7.33
CA LEU A 53 4.91 1.44 6.48
C LEU A 53 6.04 0.45 6.80
N VAL A 54 7.26 0.95 7.07
CA VAL A 54 8.39 0.08 7.47
C VAL A 54 8.10 -0.66 8.77
N THR A 55 7.45 0.01 9.73
CA THR A 55 7.11 -0.60 11.03
C THR A 55 5.98 -1.61 10.87
N GLU A 56 4.85 -1.17 10.31
CA GLU A 56 3.59 -1.89 10.32
C GLU A 56 3.60 -3.11 9.39
N LEU A 57 4.26 -3.01 8.23
CA LEU A 57 4.38 -4.15 7.32
C LEU A 57 5.33 -5.23 7.85
N ASN A 58 6.14 -4.94 8.87
CA ASN A 58 7.03 -5.91 9.48
C ASN A 58 6.49 -6.56 10.76
N ILE A 59 5.32 -6.13 11.25
CA ILE A 59 4.63 -6.79 12.35
C ILE A 59 4.31 -8.24 11.94
N ASP A 60 4.76 -9.20 12.74
CA ASP A 60 4.57 -10.63 12.48
C ASP A 60 3.48 -11.26 13.37
N GLY A 61 2.92 -10.46 14.29
CA GLY A 61 1.85 -10.88 15.19
C GLY A 61 2.33 -11.74 16.35
N LEU A 62 3.64 -11.81 16.60
CA LEU A 62 4.20 -12.49 17.77
C LEU A 62 4.18 -11.59 19.02
N GLY A 63 4.07 -12.22 20.19
CA GLY A 63 4.10 -11.51 21.47
C GLY A 63 2.90 -10.59 21.70
N ASN A 64 3.17 -9.30 21.92
CA ASN A 64 2.16 -8.27 22.20
C ASN A 64 1.81 -7.41 20.99
N GLU A 65 2.30 -7.78 19.80
CA GLU A 65 1.97 -7.05 18.59
C GLU A 65 0.54 -7.35 18.16
N CYS A 66 -0.26 -6.31 17.93
CA CYS A 66 -1.60 -6.41 17.36
C CYS A 66 -1.52 -6.07 15.87
N PRO A 67 -1.55 -7.08 14.97
CA PRO A 67 -1.44 -6.83 13.54
C PRO A 67 -2.71 -6.14 13.04
N ILE A 68 -2.50 -5.06 12.28
CA ILE A 68 -3.56 -4.42 11.50
C ILE A 68 -3.46 -5.00 10.08
N THR A 69 -4.50 -5.70 9.65
CA THR A 69 -4.60 -6.21 8.28
C THR A 69 -5.44 -5.25 7.46
N VAL A 70 -4.81 -4.52 6.55
CA VAL A 70 -5.52 -3.73 5.55
C VAL A 70 -5.98 -4.69 4.45
N TYR A 71 -7.20 -5.20 4.61
CA TYR A 71 -7.75 -6.29 3.82
C TYR A 71 -8.09 -5.81 2.40
N TYR A 72 -8.03 -6.71 1.41
CA TYR A 72 -8.20 -6.39 -0.02
C TYR A 72 -7.24 -5.36 -0.66
N MET A 73 -6.16 -4.95 0.01
CA MET A 73 -5.18 -4.02 -0.57
C MET A 73 -4.58 -4.48 -1.90
N SER A 74 -4.39 -5.79 -2.08
CA SER A 74 -3.92 -6.33 -3.37
C SER A 74 -4.90 -6.04 -4.51
N ALA A 75 -6.20 -6.04 -4.24
CA ALA A 75 -7.23 -5.70 -5.23
C ALA A 75 -7.24 -4.19 -5.52
N LEU A 76 -7.06 -3.35 -4.49
CA LEU A 76 -6.92 -1.90 -4.67
C LEU A 76 -5.70 -1.54 -5.53
N PHE A 77 -4.53 -2.11 -5.25
CA PHE A 77 -3.36 -1.95 -6.13
C PHE A 77 -3.66 -2.39 -7.56
N GLY A 78 -4.29 -3.56 -7.75
CA GLY A 78 -4.67 -4.04 -9.07
C GLY A 78 -5.59 -3.07 -9.83
N LYS A 79 -6.57 -2.49 -9.13
CA LYS A 79 -7.50 -1.50 -9.70
C LYS A 79 -6.76 -0.22 -10.10
N VAL A 80 -5.95 0.34 -9.22
CA VAL A 80 -5.17 1.56 -9.48
C VAL A 80 -4.20 1.39 -10.64
N LEU A 81 -3.50 0.25 -10.69
CA LEU A 81 -2.59 -0.07 -11.79
C LEU A 81 -3.34 -0.26 -13.11
N HIS A 82 -4.56 -0.82 -13.08
CA HIS A 82 -5.39 -0.93 -14.27
C HIS A 82 -5.84 0.44 -14.80
N LEU A 83 -6.35 1.31 -13.91
CA LEU A 83 -6.82 2.65 -14.28
C LEU A 83 -5.72 3.55 -14.87
N THR A 84 -4.47 3.34 -14.42
CA THR A 84 -3.33 4.16 -14.83
C THR A 84 -2.44 3.50 -15.89
N ALA A 85 -2.84 2.34 -16.43
CA ALA A 85 -2.02 1.54 -17.33
C ALA A 85 -1.54 2.30 -18.58
N ASP A 86 -2.43 3.12 -19.16
CA ASP A 86 -2.16 3.92 -20.37
C ASP A 86 -1.71 5.35 -20.05
N CYS A 87 -1.54 5.68 -18.77
CA CYS A 87 -1.06 7.00 -18.33
C CYS A 87 0.47 7.10 -18.37
N SER A 88 0.99 8.33 -18.25
CA SER A 88 2.43 8.55 -18.10
C SER A 88 2.99 7.87 -16.85
N GLU A 89 4.29 7.63 -16.85
CA GLU A 89 4.98 7.04 -15.70
C GLU A 89 4.78 7.86 -14.43
N GLU A 90 4.83 9.20 -14.52
CA GLU A 90 4.63 10.07 -13.36
C GLU A 90 3.24 9.88 -12.74
N LYS A 91 2.20 9.74 -13.57
CA LYS A 91 0.84 9.48 -13.08
C LYS A 91 0.74 8.10 -12.41
N GLN A 92 1.38 7.08 -12.97
CA GLN A 92 1.41 5.75 -12.36
C GLN A 92 2.14 5.74 -11.01
N VAL A 93 3.30 6.39 -10.94
CA VAL A 93 4.08 6.55 -9.69
C VAL A 93 3.27 7.30 -8.64
N SER A 94 2.62 8.41 -9.03
CA SER A 94 1.77 9.20 -8.14
C SER A 94 0.60 8.37 -7.58
N ALA A 95 -0.04 7.56 -8.43
CA ALA A 95 -1.14 6.70 -8.01
C ALA A 95 -0.69 5.58 -7.05
N ILE A 96 0.43 4.91 -7.33
CA ILE A 96 1.02 3.92 -6.41
C ILE A 96 1.37 4.57 -5.06
N LYS A 97 1.98 5.75 -5.09
CA LYS A 97 2.33 6.51 -3.88
C LYS A 97 1.09 6.86 -3.06
N SER A 98 -0.01 7.26 -3.70
CA SER A 98 -1.27 7.57 -3.01
C SER A 98 -1.82 6.35 -2.27
N VAL A 99 -1.79 5.16 -2.88
CA VAL A 99 -2.18 3.91 -2.21
C VAL A 99 -1.30 3.62 -0.99
N MET A 100 0.02 3.83 -1.10
CA MET A 100 0.95 3.68 0.04
C MET A 100 0.67 4.70 1.16
N MET A 101 0.33 5.95 0.81
CA MET A 101 -0.07 6.99 1.76
C MET A 101 -1.36 6.61 2.49
N PHE A 102 -2.36 6.11 1.76
CA PHE A 102 -3.58 5.59 2.35
C PHE A 102 -3.30 4.46 3.35
N MET A 103 -2.45 3.50 3.00
CA MET A 103 -2.06 2.43 3.93
C MET A 103 -1.44 2.98 5.22
N SER A 104 -0.53 3.96 5.11
CA SER A 104 0.05 4.60 6.29
C SER A 104 -1.01 5.26 7.18
N ARG A 105 -2.00 5.95 6.58
CA ARG A 105 -3.13 6.53 7.31
C ARG A 105 -3.96 5.44 7.97
N ALA A 106 -4.25 4.34 7.27
CA ALA A 106 -5.02 3.21 7.80
C ALA A 106 -4.36 2.58 9.02
N TYR A 107 -3.04 2.43 9.03
CA TYR A 107 -2.32 1.97 10.22
C TYR A 107 -2.39 2.97 11.37
N ASN A 108 -2.12 4.25 11.12
CA ASN A 108 -2.07 5.28 12.16
C ASN A 108 -3.43 5.51 12.82
N SER A 109 -4.52 5.57 12.04
CA SER A 109 -5.89 5.75 12.54
C SER A 109 -6.32 4.60 13.47
N ASN A 110 -5.72 3.43 13.30
CA ASN A 110 -6.09 2.21 14.01
C ASN A 110 -5.11 1.80 15.11
N ALA A 111 -4.03 2.55 15.31
CA ALA A 111 -3.07 2.30 16.37
C ALA A 111 -3.69 2.31 17.78
N ARG A 112 -4.80 3.04 17.97
CA ARG A 112 -5.55 3.09 19.24
C ARG A 112 -6.33 1.81 19.55
N HIS A 113 -6.65 0.99 18.54
CA HIS A 113 -7.41 -0.26 18.69
C HIS A 113 -6.49 -1.45 19.00
N ARG A 114 -5.21 -1.20 19.28
CA ARG A 114 -4.25 -2.18 19.79
C ARG A 114 -4.56 -2.52 21.26
N SER A 115 -5.74 -3.05 21.53
CA SER A 115 -6.14 -3.48 22.87
C SER A 115 -6.42 -4.98 22.87
N ALA A 116 -5.61 -5.67 23.67
CA ALA A 116 -5.58 -7.11 23.96
C ALA A 116 -4.72 -7.99 23.04
N GLN A 117 -4.00 -8.92 23.68
CA GLN A 117 -3.32 -10.04 23.01
C GLN A 117 -4.34 -10.85 22.21
N GLY A 118 -4.01 -11.17 20.96
CA GLY A 118 -4.79 -12.08 20.12
C GLY A 118 -5.93 -11.44 19.33
N VAL A 119 -6.05 -10.11 19.31
CA VAL A 119 -7.00 -9.41 18.43
C VAL A 119 -6.30 -9.03 17.12
N ILE A 120 -6.93 -9.37 16.00
CA ILE A 120 -6.56 -8.89 14.66
C ILE A 120 -7.49 -7.72 14.35
N VAL A 121 -6.93 -6.59 13.94
CA VAL A 121 -7.71 -5.44 13.47
C VAL A 121 -7.74 -5.49 11.96
N GLU A 122 -8.94 -5.61 11.37
CA GLU A 122 -9.11 -5.60 9.92
C GLU A 122 -9.62 -4.25 9.45
N VAL A 123 -8.97 -3.69 8.43
CA VAL A 123 -9.44 -2.51 7.71
C VAL A 123 -9.87 -2.97 6.33
N ASP A 124 -11.18 -3.10 6.11
CA ASP A 124 -11.74 -3.48 4.82
C ASP A 124 -11.75 -2.29 3.86
N VAL A 125 -11.10 -2.45 2.70
CA VAL A 125 -10.98 -1.39 1.69
C VAL A 125 -11.87 -1.60 0.47
N ARG A 126 -12.87 -2.49 0.51
CA ARG A 126 -13.79 -2.72 -0.62
C ARG A 126 -14.48 -1.44 -1.09
N ASP A 127 -14.98 -0.63 -0.16
CA ASP A 127 -15.63 0.64 -0.48
C ASP A 127 -14.65 1.62 -1.14
N LEU A 128 -13.36 1.55 -0.78
CA LEU A 128 -12.31 2.36 -1.41
C LEU A 128 -12.02 1.89 -2.86
N ILE A 129 -12.09 0.59 -3.11
CA ILE A 129 -11.97 0.04 -4.48
C ILE A 129 -13.13 0.52 -5.35
N GLU A 130 -14.35 0.49 -4.81
CA GLU A 130 -15.54 1.03 -5.49
C GLU A 130 -15.44 2.55 -5.69
N PHE A 131 -14.97 3.29 -4.70
CA PHE A 131 -14.73 4.73 -4.81
C PHE A 131 -13.76 5.05 -5.94
N VAL A 132 -12.62 4.37 -6.01
CA VAL A 132 -11.62 4.55 -7.08
C VAL A 132 -12.18 4.17 -8.45
N GLU A 133 -13.06 3.16 -8.53
CA GLU A 133 -13.75 2.80 -9.77
C GLU A 133 -14.67 3.94 -10.24
N ILE A 134 -15.55 4.41 -9.35
CA ILE A 134 -16.55 5.45 -9.65
C ILE A 134 -15.86 6.77 -9.99
N LYS A 135 -14.79 7.10 -9.25
CA LYS A 135 -14.03 8.35 -9.39
C LYS A 135 -12.82 8.21 -10.31
N GLY A 136 -12.73 7.17 -11.14
CA GLY A 136 -11.50 6.81 -11.86
C GLY A 136 -10.83 7.96 -12.61
N ALA A 137 -11.60 8.78 -13.35
CA ALA A 137 -11.05 9.94 -14.06
C ALA A 137 -10.48 11.01 -13.10
N GLU A 138 -11.20 11.28 -12.01
CA GLU A 138 -10.77 12.23 -10.96
C GLU A 138 -9.53 11.70 -10.23
N PHE A 139 -9.50 10.41 -9.92
CA PHE A 139 -8.35 9.74 -9.31
C PHE A 139 -7.10 9.79 -10.19
N VAL A 140 -7.25 9.54 -11.50
CA VAL A 140 -6.12 9.58 -12.45
C VAL A 140 -5.53 10.98 -12.56
N GLU A 141 -6.35 12.02 -12.50
CA GLU A 141 -5.88 13.41 -12.51
C GLU A 141 -5.30 13.84 -11.17
N ASN A 142 -5.93 13.44 -10.06
CA ASN A 142 -5.45 13.74 -8.72
C ASN A 142 -5.56 12.51 -7.80
N PRO A 143 -4.50 11.70 -7.67
CA PRO A 143 -4.51 10.55 -6.77
C PRO A 143 -4.68 10.90 -5.30
N SER A 144 -4.44 12.15 -4.88
CA SER A 144 -4.57 12.57 -3.47
C SER A 144 -6.02 12.56 -2.97
N ILE A 145 -7.02 12.33 -3.83
CA ILE A 145 -8.41 12.20 -3.37
C ILE A 145 -8.59 11.06 -2.36
N LEU A 146 -7.66 10.08 -2.30
CA LEU A 146 -7.67 9.05 -1.26
C LEU A 146 -7.33 9.61 0.13
N ASP A 147 -6.68 10.77 0.23
CA ASP A 147 -6.38 11.42 1.50
C ASP A 147 -7.64 11.95 2.19
N GLU A 148 -8.72 12.15 1.43
CA GLU A 148 -10.02 12.62 1.91
C GLU A 148 -10.91 11.46 2.41
N CYS A 149 -10.59 10.22 2.04
CA CYS A 149 -11.37 9.06 2.48
C CYS A 149 -11.21 8.86 4.00
N GLU A 150 -12.34 8.81 4.70
CA GLU A 150 -12.38 8.46 6.12
C GLU A 150 -12.05 6.97 6.32
N ILE A 151 -11.35 6.67 7.40
CA ILE A 151 -10.96 5.31 7.77
C ILE A 151 -11.64 5.00 9.10
N GLU A 152 -12.80 4.36 9.02
CA GLU A 152 -13.55 3.88 10.18
C GLU A 152 -13.41 2.36 10.29
N LEU A 153 -13.27 1.85 11.51
CA LEU A 153 -13.45 0.43 11.74
C LEU A 153 -14.95 0.16 11.87
N ASN A 154 -15.46 -0.69 10.99
CA ASN A 154 -16.76 -1.29 11.22
C ASN A 154 -16.56 -2.41 12.25
N GLU A 155 -17.15 -2.26 13.44
CA GLU A 155 -17.26 -3.37 14.38
C GLU A 155 -18.13 -4.45 13.72
N GLN A 156 -17.56 -5.65 13.53
CA GLN A 156 -18.30 -6.83 13.04
C GLN A 156 -19.03 -7.53 14.18
#